data_AF-A0A5F0LQ16-F1
#
_entry.id   AF-A0A5F0LQ16-F1
#
_cell.length_a   1.000
_cell.length_b   1.000
_cell.length_c   1.000
_cell.angle_alpha   90.00
_cell.angle_beta   90.00
_cell.angle_gamma   90.00
#
_symmetry.space_group_name_H-M   'P 1'
#
loop_
_entity.id
_entity.type
_entity.pdbx_description
1 polymer ?
#
loop_
_entity_poly.entity_id
_entity_poly.type
_entity_poly.pdbx_seq_one_letter_code
_entity_poly.pdbx_strand_id
1 'polypeptide(L)' 'MDKTKKTELDRIRRELINAHNRAAWHMAATIVKASLVKGGMDEPPTARELADLNATITNLRSVAEDAIELLKK' A
#
# COMPACT_ATOMS: atom_id res chain seq x y z
N MET A 1 27.60 2.48 12.67
CA MET A 1 26.75 1.90 11.60
C MET A 1 27.41 2.24 10.28
N ASP A 2 27.67 1.24 9.44
CA ASP A 2 28.31 1.42 8.13
C ASP A 2 27.52 2.43 7.27
N LYS A 3 28.21 3.37 6.62
CA LYS A 3 27.57 4.45 5.84
C LYS A 3 26.66 3.87 4.75
N THR A 4 27.08 2.77 4.13
CA THR A 4 26.34 2.07 3.08
C THR A 4 25.03 1.47 3.62
N LYS A 5 25.08 0.86 4.81
CA LYS A 5 23.87 0.33 5.48
C LYS A 5 22.88 1.43 5.83
N LYS A 6 23.37 2.60 6.27
CA LYS A 6 22.52 3.75 6.57
C LYS A 6 21.80 4.27 5.32
N THR A 7 22.52 4.38 4.20
CA THR A 7 21.94 4.84 2.92
C THR A 7 20.85 3.90 2.40
N GLU A 8 21.05 2.59 2.46
CA GLU A 8 20.02 1.63 2.05
C GLU A 8 18.79 1.67 2.97
N LEU A 9 18.99 1.75 4.29
CA LEU A 9 17.88 1.88 5.23
C LEU A 9 17.04 3.15 4.95
N ASP A 10 17.69 4.27 4.63
CA ASP A 10 16.98 5.50 4.26
C ASP A 10 16.23 5.35 2.92
N ARG A 11 16.75 4.57 1.97
CA ARG A 11 16.06 4.25 0.71
C ARG A 11 14.81 3.41 0.98
N ILE A 12 14.96 2.31 1.70
CA ILE A 12 13.86 1.41 2.06
C ILE A 12 12.78 2.14 2.86
N ARG A 13 13.18 2.99 3.82
CA ARG A 13 12.24 3.82 4.58
C ARG A 13 11.40 4.73 3.69
N ARG A 14 12.01 5.37 2.68
CA ARG A 14 11.27 6.21 1.71
C ARG A 14 10.33 5.37 0.86
N GLU A 15 10.76 4.20 0.39
CA GLU A 15 9.93 3.29 -0.39
C GLU A 15 8.72 2.79 0.41
N LEU A 16 8.91 2.43 1.68
CA LEU A 16 7.85 2.06 2.62
C LEU A 16 6.83 3.20 2.83
N ILE A 17 7.29 4.42 3.10
CA ILE A 17 6.41 5.59 3.28
C ILE A 17 5.60 5.83 2.00
N ASN A 18 6.23 5.74 0.83
CA ASN A 18 5.56 5.94 -0.45
C ASN A 18 4.54 4.82 -0.74
N ALA A 19 4.88 3.57 -0.46
CA ALA A 19 3.97 2.43 -0.61
C ALA A 19 2.76 2.56 0.32
N HIS A 20 2.99 2.92 1.59
CA HIS A 20 1.94 3.17 2.57
C HIS A 20 0.99 4.29 2.13
N ASN A 21 1.54 5.43 1.71
CA ASN A 21 0.74 6.56 1.25
C ASN A 21 -0.11 6.18 0.03
N ARG A 22 0.46 5.45 -0.94
CA ARG A 22 -0.32 4.96 -2.11
C ARG A 22 -1.44 4.03 -1.69
N ALA A 23 -1.19 3.10 -0.77
CA ALA A 23 -2.25 2.23 -0.23
C ALA A 23 -3.37 3.01 0.42
N ALA A 24 -3.02 3.96 1.29
CA ALA A 24 -3.97 4.79 2.01
C ALA A 24 -4.85 5.57 1.02
N TRP A 25 -4.24 6.14 -0.02
CA TRP A 25 -4.98 6.82 -1.10
C TRP A 25 -5.89 5.89 -1.89
N HIS A 26 -5.42 4.69 -2.26
CA HIS A 26 -6.25 3.71 -2.96
C HIS A 26 -7.43 3.25 -2.09
N MET A 27 -7.19 2.93 -0.82
CA MET A 27 -8.26 2.56 0.12
C MET A 27 -9.26 3.70 0.31
N ALA A 28 -8.80 4.93 0.50
CA ALA A 28 -9.68 6.09 0.63
C ALA A 28 -10.53 6.30 -0.63
N ALA A 29 -9.93 6.17 -1.82
CA ALA A 29 -10.66 6.26 -3.08
C ALA A 29 -11.71 5.14 -3.23
N THR A 30 -11.38 3.90 -2.85
CA THR A 30 -12.32 2.78 -2.84
C THR A 30 -13.48 3.00 -1.86
N ILE A 31 -13.19 3.49 -0.64
CA ILE A 31 -14.23 3.79 0.36
C ILE A 31 -15.13 4.92 -0.13
N VAL A 32 -14.57 6.02 -0.62
CA VAL A 32 -15.35 7.16 -1.17
C VAL A 32 -16.22 6.69 -2.33
N LYS A 33 -15.70 5.86 -3.22
CA LYS A 33 -16.47 5.33 -4.36
C LYS A 33 -17.58 4.38 -3.92
N ALA A 34 -17.29 3.47 -2.99
CA ALA A 34 -18.32 2.58 -2.41
C ALA A 34 -19.37 3.36 -1.60
N SER A 35 -18.98 4.50 -1.01
CA SER A 35 -19.86 5.39 -0.23
C SER A 35 -20.63 6.38 -1.11
N LEU A 36 -20.21 6.57 -2.37
CA LEU A 36 -20.95 7.34 -3.36
C LEU A 36 -22.14 6.51 -3.82
N VAL A 37 -23.24 6.61 -3.08
CA VAL A 37 -24.56 6.15 -3.49
C VAL A 37 -24.94 6.91 -4.76
N LYS A 38 -24.76 6.28 -5.92
CA LYS A 38 -25.18 6.83 -7.21
C LYS A 38 -26.64 6.43 -7.44
N GLY A 39 -27.57 7.35 -7.18
CA GLY A 39 -28.99 7.14 -7.48
C GLY A 39 -29.77 6.27 -6.49
N GLY A 40 -29.32 6.15 -5.24
CA GLY A 40 -30.04 5.41 -4.19
C GLY A 40 -29.76 3.90 -4.13
N MET A 41 -28.80 3.40 -4.92
CA MET A 41 -28.31 2.03 -4.86
C MET A 41 -26.81 2.01 -4.54
N ASP A 42 -26.39 1.07 -3.70
CA ASP A 42 -24.97 0.79 -3.47
C ASP A 42 -24.33 0.36 -4.79
N GLU A 43 -23.26 1.06 -5.22
CA GLU A 43 -22.40 0.61 -6.31
C GLU A 43 -21.18 -0.10 -5.68
N PRO A 44 -21.22 -1.45 -5.55
CA PRO A 44 -20.07 -2.17 -5.03
C PRO A 44 -18.87 -2.02 -6.00
N PRO A 45 -17.63 -2.06 -5.47
CA PRO A 45 -16.42 -2.07 -6.30
C PRO A 45 -16.46 -3.19 -7.33
N THR A 46 -16.00 -2.90 -8.55
CA THR A 46 -15.91 -3.92 -9.59
C THR A 46 -14.85 -4.97 -9.26
N ALA A 47 -14.96 -6.17 -9.84
CA ALA A 47 -13.97 -7.23 -9.64
C ALA A 47 -12.54 -6.79 -10.00
N ARG A 48 -12.38 -5.89 -10.99
CA ARG A 48 -11.10 -5.30 -11.36
C ARG A 48 -10.54 -4.41 -10.27
N GLU A 49 -11.37 -3.56 -9.67
CA GLU A 49 -10.95 -2.66 -8.59
C GLU A 49 -10.57 -3.44 -7.32
N LEU A 50 -11.29 -4.54 -7.03
CA LEU A 50 -10.92 -5.45 -5.95
C LEU A 50 -9.59 -6.17 -6.24
N ALA A 51 -9.33 -6.56 -7.48
CA ALA A 51 -8.07 -7.15 -7.89
C ALA A 51 -6.90 -6.15 -7.76
N ASP A 52 -7.08 -4.90 -8.20
CA ASP A 52 -6.08 -3.83 -8.08
C ASP A 52 -5.78 -3.49 -6.61
N LEU A 53 -6.81 -3.48 -5.75
CA LEU A 53 -6.65 -3.31 -4.30
C LEU A 53 -5.88 -4.47 -3.68
N ASN A 54 -6.22 -5.71 -4.03
CA ASN A 54 -5.52 -6.91 -3.53
C ASN A 54 -4.05 -6.93 -3.96
N ALA A 55 -3.76 -6.54 -5.21
CA ALA A 55 -2.38 -6.41 -5.69
C ALA A 55 -1.60 -5.36 -4.89
N THR A 56 -2.24 -4.22 -4.60
CA THR A 56 -1.65 -3.16 -3.78
C THR A 56 -1.32 -3.66 -2.37
N ILE A 57 -2.28 -4.30 -1.69
CA ILE A 57 -2.10 -4.87 -0.34
C ILE A 57 -0.99 -5.92 -0.32
N THR A 58 -0.94 -6.80 -1.33
CA THR A 58 0.08 -7.84 -1.45
C THR A 58 1.48 -7.23 -1.57
N ASN A 59 1.63 -6.19 -2.39
CA ASN A 59 2.89 -5.48 -2.53
C ASN A 59 3.35 -4.85 -1.21
N LEU A 60 2.44 -4.23 -0.45
CA LEU A 60 2.77 -3.69 0.88
C LEU A 60 3.25 -4.75 1.86
N ARG A 61 2.62 -5.93 1.88
CA ARG A 61 3.06 -7.03 2.73
C ARG A 61 4.47 -7.49 2.38
N SER A 62 4.75 -7.66 1.08
CA SER A 62 6.09 -8.03 0.60
C SER A 62 7.14 -7.01 1.03
N VAL A 63 6.89 -5.71 0.82
CA VAL A 63 7.85 -4.66 1.21
C VAL A 63 8.04 -4.59 2.74
N ALA A 64 6.98 -4.86 3.51
CA ALA A 64 7.08 -4.93 4.97
C ALA A 64 7.90 -6.15 5.43
N GLU A 65 7.74 -7.30 4.78
CA GLU A 65 8.51 -8.52 5.04
C GLU A 65 10.00 -8.31 4.72
N ASP A 66 10.32 -7.73 3.57
CA ASP A 66 11.70 -7.39 3.18
C ASP A 66 12.37 -6.48 4.23
N ALA A 67 11.63 -5.46 4.70
CA ALA A 67 12.12 -4.55 5.73
C ALA A 67 12.34 -5.26 7.08
N ILE A 68 11.47 -6.21 7.46
CA ILE A 68 11.63 -7.01 8.68
C ILE A 68 12.85 -7.93 8.57
N GLU A 69 13.07 -8.57 7.42
CA GLU A 69 14.26 -9.42 7.21
C GLU A 69 15.56 -8.62 7.31
N LEU A 70 15.58 -7.41 6.75
CA LEU A 70 16.72 -6.49 6.84
C LEU A 70 17.00 -6.03 8.28
N LEU A 71 15.98 -5.87 9.11
CA LEU A 71 16.14 -5.51 10.52
C LEU A 71 16.59 -6.68 11.41
N LYS A 72 16.40 -7.93 10.97
CA LYS A 72 16.83 -9.14 11.67
C LYS A 72 18.30 -9.52 11.41
N LYS A 73 18.95 -8.94 10.40
CA LYS A 73 20.37 -9.14 10.03
C LYS A 73 21.29 -8.06 10.58
#